data_AF-A0A2T0LRN6-F1
#
_entry.id   AF-A0A2T0LRN6-F1
#
_cell.length_a   1.000
_cell.length_b   1.000
_cell.length_c   1.000
_cell.angle_alpha   90.00
_cell.angle_beta   90.00
_cell.angle_gamma   90.00
#
_symmetry.space_group_name_H-M   'P 1'
#
loop_
_entity.id
_entity.type
_entity.pdbx_description
1 polymer ?
#
loop_
_entity_poly.entity_id
_entity_poly.type
_entity_poly.pdbx_seq_one_letter_code
_entity_poly.pdbx_strand_id
1 'polypeptide(L)' 'MEFLPQAPVTRVPHRELLPRIWELRHSVTAYDAAYVALAERLGVPLVTCDAKLAGANGHRASVDLCPVA' A
#
# COMPACT_ATOMS: atom_id res chain seq x y z
N MET A 1 -8.08 -15.59 16.17
CA MET A 1 -7.35 -15.63 14.88
C MET A 1 -8.16 -16.26 13.75
N GLU A 2 -9.31 -16.91 14.04
CA GLU A 2 -10.13 -17.67 13.08
C GLU A 2 -10.97 -16.81 12.09
N PHE A 3 -11.16 -15.53 12.36
CA PHE A 3 -12.03 -14.66 11.56
C PHE A 3 -11.37 -13.98 10.36
N LEU A 4 -10.03 -14.01 10.26
CA LEU A 4 -9.30 -13.35 9.17
C LEU A 4 -9.65 -13.89 7.77
N PRO A 5 -9.84 -15.20 7.56
CA PRO A 5 -10.27 -15.73 6.25
C PRO A 5 -11.64 -15.22 5.82
N GLN A 6 -12.54 -14.91 6.76
CA GLN A 6 -13.93 -14.52 6.51
C GLN A 6 -14.16 -13.00 6.48
N ALA A 7 -13.11 -12.20 6.72
CA ALA A 7 -13.22 -10.77 6.61
C ALA A 7 -13.67 -10.38 5.18
N PRO A 8 -14.58 -9.41 5.01
CA PRO A 8 -15.08 -8.96 3.70
C PRO A 8 -14.01 -8.11 2.98
N VAL A 9 -12.84 -8.70 2.76
CA VAL A 9 -11.68 -8.08 2.12
C VAL A 9 -11.28 -8.89 0.91
N THR A 10 -10.95 -8.19 -0.17
CA THR A 10 -10.37 -8.85 -1.35
C THR A 10 -8.89 -9.10 -1.08
N ARG A 11 -8.49 -10.37 -1.14
CA ARG A 11 -7.08 -10.77 -1.01
C ARG A 11 -6.40 -10.65 -2.36
N VAL A 12 -5.28 -9.94 -2.39
CA VAL A 12 -4.49 -9.75 -3.60
C VAL A 12 -3.15 -10.49 -3.48
N PRO A 13 -2.77 -11.34 -4.45
CA PRO A 13 -1.47 -11.98 -4.43
C PRO A 13 -0.35 -10.96 -4.63
N HIS A 14 0.61 -10.93 -3.71
CA HIS A 14 1.74 -10.00 -3.76
C HIS A 14 2.73 -10.28 -4.90
N ARG A 15 2.76 -11.52 -5.43
CA ARG A 15 3.70 -11.93 -6.49
C ARG A 15 3.65 -11.04 -7.72
N GLU A 16 2.46 -10.64 -8.13
CA GLU A 16 2.25 -9.76 -9.29
C GLU A 16 2.73 -8.32 -9.05
N LEU A 17 2.86 -7.92 -7.79
CA LEU A 17 3.30 -6.58 -7.39
C LEU A 17 4.82 -6.49 -7.22
N LEU A 18 5.52 -7.63 -7.13
CA LEU A 18 6.96 -7.70 -6.83
C LEU A 18 7.84 -6.82 -7.73
N PRO A 19 7.63 -6.74 -9.07
CA PRO A 19 8.43 -5.86 -9.91
C PRO A 19 8.33 -4.40 -9.47
N ARG A 20 7.10 -3.93 -9.21
CA ARG A 20 6.87 -2.55 -8.81
C ARG A 20 7.33 -2.27 -7.38
N ILE A 21 7.15 -3.24 -6.48
CA ILE A 21 7.69 -3.17 -5.11
C ILE A 21 9.21 -2.99 -5.15
N TRP A 22 9.90 -3.72 -6.02
CA TRP A 22 11.34 -3.64 -6.16
C TRP A 22 11.81 -2.29 -6.72
N GLU A 23 11.07 -1.70 -7.65
CA GLU A 23 11.36 -0.34 -8.16
C GLU A 23 11.32 0.71 -7.04
N LEU A 24 10.43 0.55 -6.06
CA LEU A 24 10.23 1.46 -4.93
C LEU A 24 11.24 1.28 -3.78
N ARG A 25 12.20 0.36 -3.89
CA ARG A 25 13.13 -0.02 -2.80
C ARG A 25 13.97 1.11 -2.22
N HIS A 26 14.17 2.19 -2.97
CA HIS A 26 14.93 3.36 -2.53
C HIS A 26 14.04 4.45 -1.91
N SER A 27 12.72 4.27 -1.94
CA SER A 27 11.74 5.25 -1.50
C SER A 27 11.06 4.87 -0.19
N VAL A 28 10.60 3.62 -0.08
CA VAL A 28 9.80 3.12 1.06
C VAL A 28 10.19 1.69 1.40
N THR A 29 9.74 1.21 2.57
CA THR A 29 9.97 -0.18 2.96
C THR A 29 9.26 -1.15 2.02
N ALA A 30 9.70 -2.41 1.96
CA ALA A 30 9.06 -3.41 1.10
C ALA A 30 7.57 -3.64 1.43
N TYR A 31 7.18 -3.49 2.70
CA TYR A 31 5.79 -3.61 3.13
C TYR A 31 4.96 -2.42 2.64
N ASP A 32 5.44 -1.20 2.84
CA ASP A 32 4.76 0.01 2.36
C ASP A 32 4.66 0.02 0.83
N ALA A 33 5.74 -0.40 0.15
CA ALA A 33 5.77 -0.55 -1.29
C ALA A 33 4.70 -1.53 -1.80
N ALA A 34 4.34 -2.56 -1.03
CA ALA A 34 3.27 -3.49 -1.42
C ALA A 34 1.90 -2.81 -1.41
N TYR A 35 1.61 -1.98 -0.42
CA TYR A 35 0.39 -1.18 -0.36
C TYR A 35 0.34 -0.11 -1.45
N VAL A 36 1.46 0.59 -1.67
CA VAL A 36 1.59 1.61 -2.72
C VAL A 36 1.42 0.99 -4.10
N ALA A 37 2.12 -0.11 -4.40
CA ALA A 37 2.02 -0.80 -5.69
C ALA A 37 0.60 -1.34 -5.94
N LEU A 38 -0.08 -1.81 -4.89
CA LEU A 38 -1.48 -2.22 -5.00
C LEU A 38 -2.40 -1.04 -5.31
N ALA A 39 -2.25 0.07 -4.60
CA ALA A 39 -3.03 1.29 -4.82
C ALA A 39 -2.82 1.85 -6.24
N GLU A 40 -1.57 1.89 -6.73
CA GLU A 40 -1.25 2.26 -8.11
C GLU A 40 -1.95 1.34 -9.12
N ARG A 41 -1.91 0.02 -8.90
CA ARG A 41 -2.52 -0.97 -9.81
C ARG A 41 -4.04 -0.84 -9.87
N LEU A 42 -4.67 -0.53 -8.73
CA LEU A 42 -6.12 -0.38 -8.63
C LEU A 42 -6.60 1.02 -9.02
N GLY A 43 -5.70 2.01 -9.11
CA GLY A 43 -6.07 3.40 -9.39
C GLY A 43 -6.88 4.05 -8.26
N VAL A 44 -6.62 3.68 -7.01
CA VAL A 44 -7.35 4.15 -5.82
C VAL A 44 -6.40 4.79 -4.81
N PRO A 45 -6.88 5.70 -3.94
CA PRO A 45 -6.05 6.25 -2.86
C PRO A 45 -5.67 5.18 -1.83
N LEU A 46 -4.45 5.27 -1.32
CA LEU A 46 -3.98 4.52 -0.16
C LEU A 46 -4.28 5.31 1.11
N VAL A 47 -5.21 4.83 1.93
CA VAL A 47 -5.45 5.42 3.25
C VAL A 47 -4.49 4.82 4.27
N THR A 48 -3.78 5.65 5.02
CA THR A 48 -2.84 5.21 6.06
C THR A 48 -2.88 6.11 7.29
N CYS A 49 -2.47 5.59 8.45
CA CYS A 49 -2.19 6.40 9.64
C CYS A 49 -0.70 6.79 9.75
N ASP A 50 0.15 6.33 8.81
CA ASP A 50 1.57 6.63 8.79
C ASP A 50 1.86 7.91 7.98
N ALA A 51 2.17 8.99 8.68
CA ALA A 51 2.53 10.29 8.09
C ALA A 51 3.79 10.23 7.22
N LYS A 52 4.74 9.32 7.50
CA LYS A 52 5.95 9.17 6.68
C LYS A 52 5.61 8.58 5.33
N LEU A 53 4.72 7.60 5.29
CA LEU A 53 4.27 7.01 4.03
C LEU A 53 3.47 8.00 3.19
N ALA A 54 2.65 8.84 3.82
CA ALA A 54 1.94 9.90 3.10
C ALA A 54 2.86 10.95 2.46
N GLY A 55 4.03 11.18 3.04
CA GLY A 55 5.06 12.06 2.47
C GLY A 55 6.08 11.37 1.56
N ALA A 56 5.91 10.08 1.26
CA ALA A 56 6.86 9.32 0.46
C ALA A 56 6.84 9.74 -1.03
N ASN A 57 7.98 9.62 -1.69
CA ASN A 57 8.17 10.00 -3.09
C ASN A 57 8.54 8.78 -3.95
N GLY A 58 8.42 8.90 -5.28
CA GLY A 58 8.81 7.84 -6.23
C GLY A 58 7.67 6.89 -6.64
N HIS A 59 6.45 7.15 -6.17
CA HIS A 59 5.23 6.48 -6.60
C HIS A 59 4.22 7.47 -7.17
N ARG A 60 3.20 6.92 -7.84
CA ARG A 60 2.05 7.64 -8.42
C ARG A 60 0.77 7.46 -7.61
N ALA A 61 0.79 6.66 -6.54
CA ALA A 61 -0.35 6.52 -5.65
C ALA A 61 -0.68 7.84 -4.96
N SER A 62 -1.97 8.20 -4.91
CA SER A 62 -2.48 9.18 -3.95
C SER A 62 -2.47 8.54 -2.57
N VAL A 63 -1.99 9.25 -1.54
CA VAL A 63 -1.94 8.73 -0.17
C VAL A 63 -2.68 9.69 0.75
N ASP A 64 -3.74 9.17 1.39
CA ASP A 64 -4.60 9.94 2.28
C ASP A 64 -4.28 9.57 3.73
N LEU A 65 -4.04 10.58 4.56
CA LEU A 65 -3.89 10.36 6.00
C LEU A 65 -5.25 10.22 6.65
N CYS A 66 -5.44 9.09 7.35
CA CYS A 66 -6.60 8.91 8.21
C CYS A 66 -6.59 10.02 9.28
N PRO A 67 -7.68 10.78 9.44
CA PRO A 67 -7.74 11.83 10.45
C PRO A 67 -7.55 11.21 11.84
N VAL A 68 -6.63 11.78 12.62
CA VAL A 68 -6.55 11.51 14.05
C VAL A 68 -7.71 12.25 14.71
N ALA A 69 -8.62 11.51 15.33
CA ALA A 69 -9.68 12.05 16.18
C ALA A 69 -9.11 12.52 17.53
#